data_AF-A0A2K8TDC1-F1
#
_entry.id   AF-A0A2K8TDC1-F1
#
_cell.length_a   1.000
_cell.length_b   1.000
_cell.length_c   1.000
_cell.angle_alpha   90.00
_cell.angle_beta   90.00
_cell.angle_gamma   90.00
#
_symmetry.space_group_name_H-M   'P 1'
#
loop_
_entity.id
_entity.type
_entity.pdbx_description
1 polymer ?
#
loop_
_entity_poly.entity_id
_entity_poly.type
_entity_poly.pdbx_seq_one_letter_code
_entity_poly.pdbx_strand_id
1 'polypeptide(L)'
;MPNLSEKHISYWIDSTPTANFSPLSNNLSVDVAIVGAGIAGITPARLLKRAGKTVAVIESQQISTGVSGHTTAKVTLLHQSAWYIQPDTGIVIIRKNP
;
A
#
# COMPACT_ATOMS: atom_id res chain seq x y z
N MET A 1 32.61 -15.36 0.13
CA MET A 1 31.23 -14.82 0.23
C MET A 1 30.81 -14.42 -1.17
N PRO A 2 29.63 -14.80 -1.67
CA PRO A 2 29.18 -14.29 -2.97
C PRO A 2 29.10 -12.77 -2.90
N ASN A 3 29.56 -12.11 -3.95
CA ASN A 3 29.50 -10.67 -4.12
C ASN A 3 28.03 -10.26 -4.11
N LEU A 4 27.53 -9.80 -2.96
CA LEU A 4 26.24 -9.13 -2.86
C LEU A 4 26.38 -7.88 -3.72
N SER A 5 25.49 -7.67 -4.69
CA SER A 5 25.55 -6.50 -5.56
C SER A 5 25.80 -5.24 -4.71
N GLU A 6 26.84 -4.47 -5.04
CA GLU A 6 27.25 -3.25 -4.31
C GLU A 6 26.22 -2.10 -4.42
N LYS A 7 24.96 -2.43 -4.72
CA LYS A 7 23.91 -1.48 -4.99
C LYS A 7 23.18 -1.19 -3.68
N HIS A 8 23.29 0.04 -3.20
CA HIS A 8 22.65 0.50 -1.96
C HIS A 8 21.15 0.77 -2.17
N ILE A 9 20.39 -0.28 -2.49
CA ILE A 9 18.93 -0.25 -2.69
C ILE A 9 18.29 -1.47 -2.01
N SER A 10 17.01 -1.37 -1.69
CA SER A 10 16.29 -2.50 -1.09
C SER A 10 16.05 -3.62 -2.11
N TYR A 11 15.97 -4.86 -1.61
CA TYR A 11 15.62 -6.01 -2.44
C TYR A 11 14.31 -5.79 -3.21
N TRP A 12 13.30 -5.18 -2.59
CA TRP A 12 12.01 -4.89 -3.22
C TRP A 12 12.12 -4.02 -4.46
N ILE A 13 13.00 -3.01 -4.43
CA ILE A 13 13.19 -2.10 -5.55
C ILE A 13 14.04 -2.77 -6.64
N ASP A 14 15.05 -3.56 -6.26
CA ASP A 14 15.94 -4.21 -7.22
C ASP A 14 15.28 -5.41 -7.92
N SER A 15 14.46 -6.17 -7.19
CA SER A 15 13.88 -7.43 -7.68
C SER A 15 12.53 -7.25 -8.39
N THR A 16 11.95 -6.05 -8.39
CA THR A 16 10.60 -5.80 -8.93
C THR A 16 10.68 -4.99 -10.22
N PRO A 17 10.00 -5.40 -11.30
CA PRO A 17 9.90 -4.60 -12.50
C PRO A 17 9.30 -3.22 -12.21
N THR A 18 9.87 -2.18 -12.79
CA THR A 18 9.30 -0.84 -12.71
C THR A 18 8.02 -0.76 -13.52
N ALA A 19 6.94 -0.32 -12.89
CA ALA A 19 5.71 0.01 -13.61
C ALA A 19 5.83 1.41 -14.22
N ASN A 20 5.51 1.54 -15.51
CA ASN A 20 5.53 2.82 -16.21
C ASN A 20 4.09 3.26 -16.48
N PHE A 21 3.73 4.43 -15.95
CA PHE A 21 2.43 5.06 -16.20
C PHE A 21 2.66 6.35 -16.97
N SER A 22 1.78 6.61 -17.93
CA SER A 22 1.84 7.88 -18.67
C SER A 22 1.50 9.04 -17.74
N PRO A 23 2.19 10.19 -17.88
CA PRO A 23 1.80 11.41 -17.19
C PRO A 23 0.34 11.77 -17.47
N LEU A 24 -0.31 12.41 -16.50
CA LEU A 24 -1.66 12.93 -16.68
C LEU A 24 -1.62 14.04 -17.74
N SER A 25 -2.16 13.78 -18.92
CA SER A 25 -2.14 14.71 -20.05
C SER A 25 -3.36 15.62 -20.14
N ASN A 26 -4.47 15.24 -19.48
CA ASN A 26 -5.74 15.95 -19.53
C ASN A 26 -6.39 15.96 -18.14
N ASN A 27 -7.34 16.88 -17.96
CA ASN A 27 -8.19 16.86 -16.77
C ASN A 27 -8.95 15.54 -16.68
N LEU A 28 -8.96 14.94 -15.49
CA LEU A 28 -9.59 13.67 -15.21
C LEU A 28 -10.61 13.85 -14.09
N SER A 29 -11.85 13.45 -14.35
CA SER A 29 -12.91 13.39 -13.33
C SER A 29 -13.02 11.96 -12.81
N VAL A 30 -12.91 11.78 -11.50
CA VAL A 30 -13.03 10.50 -10.79
C VAL A 30 -13.79 10.71 -9.49
N ASP A 31 -14.38 9.66 -8.95
CA ASP A 31 -15.02 9.69 -7.65
C ASP A 31 -14.02 10.00 -6.53
N VAL A 32 -12.78 9.48 -6.64
CA VAL A 32 -11.71 9.68 -5.65
C VAL A 32 -10.35 9.86 -6.33
N ALA A 33 -9.64 10.92 -5.95
CA ALA A 33 -8.23 11.12 -6.26
C ALA A 33 -7.37 10.82 -5.02
N ILE A 34 -6.32 10.02 -5.18
CA ILE A 34 -5.38 9.62 -4.13
C ILE A 34 -3.99 10.15 -4.52
N VAL A 35 -3.36 10.89 -3.60
CA VAL A 35 -2.00 11.41 -3.77
C VAL A 35 -1.02 10.52 -3.02
N GLY A 36 -0.07 9.93 -3.74
CA GLY A 36 0.93 8.99 -3.25
C GLY A 36 0.58 7.52 -3.56
N ALA A 37 1.50 6.82 -4.22
CA ALA A 37 1.35 5.40 -4.59
C ALA A 37 2.20 4.46 -3.71
N GLY A 38 2.32 4.78 -2.41
CA GLY A 38 2.82 3.84 -1.40
C GLY A 38 1.72 2.88 -0.91
N ILE A 39 2.05 2.02 0.06
CA ILE A 39 1.09 1.03 0.60
C ILE A 39 -0.18 1.69 1.17
N ALA A 40 -0.04 2.87 1.77
CA ALA A 40 -1.15 3.63 2.32
C ALA A 40 -2.09 4.21 1.24
N GLY A 41 -1.60 4.42 0.01
CA GLY A 41 -2.41 4.90 -1.11
C GLY A 41 -3.00 3.77 -1.94
N ILE A 42 -2.22 2.73 -2.24
CA ILE A 42 -2.65 1.59 -3.07
C ILE A 42 -3.71 0.75 -2.36
N THR A 43 -3.62 0.59 -1.04
CA THR A 43 -4.60 -0.17 -0.25
C THR A 43 -6.02 0.39 -0.38
N PRO A 44 -6.30 1.66 -0.03
CA PRO A 44 -7.62 2.25 -0.23
C PRO A 44 -8.00 2.33 -1.71
N ALA A 45 -7.05 2.60 -2.63
CA ALA A 45 -7.34 2.59 -4.07
C ALA A 45 -7.98 1.27 -4.52
N ARG A 46 -7.41 0.14 -4.07
CA ARG A 46 -7.93 -1.19 -4.40
C ARG A 46 -9.30 -1.45 -3.79
N LEU A 47 -9.52 -1.04 -2.53
CA LEU A 47 -10.81 -1.21 -1.86
C LEU A 47 -11.91 -0.35 -2.50
N LEU A 48 -11.61 0.92 -2.80
CA LEU A 48 -12.53 1.84 -3.48
C LEU A 48 -12.87 1.36 -4.88
N LYS A 49 -11.89 0.87 -5.65
CA LYS A 49 -12.14 0.29 -6.96
C LYS A 49 -13.04 -0.95 -6.88
N ARG A 50 -12.84 -1.81 -5.87
CA ARG A 50 -13.73 -2.96 -5.59
C ARG A 50 -15.14 -2.55 -5.17
N ALA A 51 -15.27 -1.40 -4.51
CA ALA A 51 -16.57 -0.80 -4.18
C ALA A 51 -17.23 -0.07 -5.36
N GLY A 52 -16.72 -0.21 -6.58
CA GLY A 52 -17.30 0.35 -7.79
C GLY A 52 -16.95 1.82 -8.06
N LYS A 53 -16.01 2.42 -7.31
CA LYS A 53 -15.57 3.79 -7.54
C LYS A 53 -14.54 3.87 -8.67
N THR A 54 -14.61 4.95 -9.43
CA THR A 54 -13.52 5.42 -10.28
C THR A 54 -12.47 6.09 -9.41
N VAL A 55 -11.21 5.67 -9.54
CA VAL A 55 -10.12 6.12 -8.66
C VAL A 55 -8.92 6.49 -9.51
N ALA A 56 -8.35 7.67 -9.26
CA ALA A 56 -7.05 8.07 -9.77
C ALA A 56 -6.02 8.03 -8.64
N VAL A 57 -4.86 7.41 -8.88
CA VAL A 57 -3.71 7.47 -7.96
C VAL A 57 -2.61 8.25 -8.65
N ILE A 58 -2.10 9.28 -8.00
CA ILE A 58 -1.10 10.20 -8.54
C ILE A 58 0.18 10.02 -7.71
N GLU A 59 1.28 9.71 -8.39
CA GLU A 59 2.61 9.57 -7.79
C GLU A 59 3.61 10.40 -8.57
N SER A 60 4.48 11.09 -7.84
CA SER A 60 5.54 11.95 -8.38
C SER A 60 6.75 11.15 -8.87
N GLN A 61 6.95 9.95 -8.32
CA GLN A 61 8.04 9.03 -8.64
C GLN A 61 7.49 7.70 -9.17
N GLN A 62 8.16 6.58 -8.84
CA GLN A 62 7.68 5.24 -9.17
C GLN A 62 6.86 4.66 -8.03
N ILE A 63 5.81 3.89 -8.38
CA ILE A 63 4.93 3.22 -7.42
C ILE A 63 5.74 2.44 -6.38
N SER A 64 5.38 2.59 -5.11
CA SER A 64 5.98 1.88 -3.97
C SER A 64 7.48 2.10 -3.73
N THR A 65 8.16 3.02 -4.44
CA THR A 65 9.62 3.21 -4.29
C THR A 65 10.03 4.17 -3.17
N GLY A 66 9.08 4.90 -2.56
CA GLY A 66 9.33 5.73 -1.38
C GLY A 66 9.54 4.90 -0.10
N VAL A 67 8.94 5.32 1.02
CA VAL A 67 9.09 4.63 2.31
C VAL A 67 8.71 3.15 2.21
N SER A 68 7.61 2.81 1.54
CA SER A 68 7.12 1.42 1.45
C SER A 68 8.15 0.45 0.88
N GLY A 69 8.86 0.84 -0.19
CA GLY A 69 9.89 0.03 -0.83
C GLY A 69 11.18 -0.09 -0.02
N HIS A 70 11.40 0.80 0.96
CA HIS A 70 12.59 0.82 1.81
C HIS A 70 12.39 0.12 3.17
N THR A 71 11.24 -0.53 3.39
CA THR A 71 11.00 -1.32 4.61
C THR A 71 11.38 -2.80 4.40
N THR A 72 11.48 -3.56 5.50
CA THR A 72 11.58 -5.03 5.45
C THR A 72 10.21 -5.71 5.27
N ALA A 73 9.13 -4.94 5.09
CA ALA A 73 7.75 -5.41 5.02
C ALA A 73 7.31 -6.27 6.23
N LYS A 74 7.89 -6.03 7.42
CA LYS A 74 7.51 -6.73 8.65
C LYS A 74 6.06 -6.39 9.03
N VAL A 75 5.18 -7.39 9.00
CA VAL A 75 3.79 -7.28 9.46
C VAL A 75 3.66 -7.99 10.80
N THR A 76 3.24 -7.28 11.83
CA THR A 76 3.02 -7.82 13.18
C THR A 76 1.88 -7.08 13.87
N LEU A 77 1.22 -7.75 14.80
CA LEU A 77 0.30 -7.08 15.72
C LEU A 77 1.15 -6.46 16.83
N LEU A 78 1.35 -5.14 16.76
CA LEU A 78 2.06 -4.41 17.81
C LEU A 78 1.13 -4.33 19.03
N HIS A 79 1.49 -5.08 20.08
CA HIS A 79 0.70 -5.43 21.27
C HIS A 79 -0.41 -6.47 21.03
N GLN A 80 -0.33 -7.60 21.74
CA GLN A 80 -1.42 -8.57 21.87
C GLN A 80 -2.60 -7.90 22.59
N SER A 81 -3.56 -7.36 21.85
CA SER A 81 -4.91 -7.17 22.39
C SER A 81 -5.58 -8.54 22.47
N ALA A 82 -6.03 -8.95 23.66
CA ALA A 82 -6.79 -10.19 23.84
C ALA A 82 -8.05 -10.14 22.96
N TRP A 83 -8.16 -11.07 22.01
CA TRP A 83 -9.26 -11.14 21.06
C TRP A 83 -10.38 -12.04 21.60
N TYR A 84 -11.63 -11.59 21.49
CA TYR A 84 -12.79 -12.48 21.53
C TYR A 84 -13.37 -12.54 20.11
N ILE A 85 -13.34 -13.72 19.50
CA ILE A 85 -13.90 -13.97 18.17
C ILE A 85 -15.34 -14.42 18.37
N GLN A 86 -16.32 -13.64 17.89
CA GLN A 86 -17.68 -14.16 17.71
C GLN A 86 -17.69 -15.06 16.45
N PRO A 87 -18.10 -16.34 16.56
CA PRO A 87 -17.87 -17.33 15.51
C PRO A 87 -18.59 -17.10 14.17
N ASP A 88 -19.52 -16.16 14.07
CA ASP A 88 -20.57 -16.19 13.04
C ASP A 88 -20.68 -14.96 12.14
N THR A 89 -19.96 -13.87 12.38
CA THR A 89 -20.20 -12.61 11.63
C THR A 89 -19.01 -12.06 10.84
N GLY A 90 -17.79 -12.57 11.03
CA GLY A 90 -16.60 -12.08 10.29
C GLY A 90 -16.29 -10.58 10.48
N ILE A 91 -16.99 -9.91 11.40
CA ILE A 91 -16.83 -8.49 11.74
C ILE A 91 -16.15 -8.42 13.10
N VAL A 92 -14.99 -7.77 13.16
CA VAL A 92 -14.27 -7.50 14.41
C VAL A 92 -14.69 -6.13 14.92
N ILE A 93 -15.51 -6.08 15.97
CA ILE A 93 -15.89 -4.83 16.64
C ILE A 93 -14.86 -4.55 17.75
N ILE A 94 -14.14 -3.43 17.63
CA ILE A 94 -13.15 -3.00 18.61
C ILE A 94 -13.82 -1.96 19.54
N ARG A 95 -14.05 -2.33 20.80
CA ARG A 95 -14.37 -1.35 21.85
C ARG A 95 -13.09 -1.05 22.63
N LYS A 96 -12.53 0.15 22.46
CA LYS A 96 -11.48 0.65 23.36
C LYS A 96 -12.14 0.92 24.71
N ASN A 97 -11.85 0.11 25.73
CA ASN A 97 -12.21 0.48 27.10
C ASN A 97 -11.35 1.69 27.52
N PRO A 98 -11.90 2.61 28.33
CA PRO A 98 -11.24 3.86 28.72
C PRO A 98 -9.92 3.63 29.44
#